data_AF-A0A139MDB3-F1
#
_entry.id   AF-A0A139MDB3-F1
#
_cell.length_a   1.000
_cell.length_b   1.000
_cell.length_c   1.000
_cell.angle_alpha   90.00
_cell.angle_beta   90.00
_cell.angle_gamma   90.00
#
_symmetry.space_group_name_H-M   'P 1'
#
loop_
_entity.id
_entity.type
_entity.pdbx_description
1 polymer ?
#
loop_
_entity_poly.entity_id
_entity_poly.type
_entity_poly.pdbx_seq_one_letter_code
_entity_poly.pdbx_strand_id
1 'polypeptide(L)' 'MAGLKGQQQTLSASNGTLYSHEEVLKVPEEVEINDFSITFDQKSGNSSLQKITIFLPYQKKTISYQLEIGSGKYKKKIT' A
#
# COMPACT_ATOMS: atom_id res chain seq x y z
N MET A 1 -28.31 1.07 -6.00
CA MET A 1 -27.20 0.68 -6.90
C MET A 1 -26.06 1.68 -6.68
N ALA A 2 -25.10 1.34 -5.81
CA ALA A 2 -23.96 2.20 -5.55
C ALA A 2 -22.89 1.91 -6.62
N GLY A 3 -22.87 2.70 -7.69
CA GLY A 3 -21.77 2.68 -8.64
C GLY A 3 -20.52 3.16 -7.93
N LEU A 4 -19.58 2.27 -7.67
CA LEU A 4 -18.21 2.64 -7.33
C LEU A 4 -17.70 3.48 -8.50
N LYS A 5 -17.69 4.81 -8.35
CA LYS A 5 -17.07 5.71 -9.32
C LYS A 5 -15.62 5.28 -9.41
N GLY A 6 -15.22 4.68 -10.53
CA GLY A 6 -13.81 4.32 -10.71
C GLY A 6 -13.00 5.56 -11.04
N GLN A 7 -12.76 6.34 -10.01
CA GLN A 7 -11.82 7.42 -10.02
C GLN A 7 -10.44 6.82 -9.73
N GLN A 8 -9.42 7.35 -10.40
CA GLN A 8 -8.04 7.01 -10.07
C GLN A 8 -7.77 7.34 -8.60
N GLN A 9 -7.28 6.36 -7.85
CA GLN A 9 -6.93 6.52 -6.43
C GLN A 9 -5.44 6.26 -6.22
N THR A 10 -4.84 7.00 -5.30
CA THR A 10 -3.44 6.79 -4.92
C THR A 10 -3.37 6.48 -3.44
N LEU A 11 -2.69 5.39 -3.09
CA LEU A 11 -2.28 5.07 -1.73
C LEU A 11 -0.77 5.27 -1.65
N SER A 12 -0.31 6.06 -0.70
CA SER A 12 1.13 6.31 -0.51
C SER A 12 1.51 6.37 0.95
N ALA A 13 2.77 6.06 1.22
CA ALA A 13 3.42 6.33 2.50
C ALA A 13 4.59 7.27 2.24
N SER A 14 4.71 8.32 3.05
CA SER A 14 5.92 9.12 3.11
C SER A 14 6.12 9.69 4.50
N ASN A 15 7.36 9.65 4.99
CA ASN A 15 7.74 10.23 6.29
C ASN A 15 6.84 9.79 7.46
N GLY A 16 6.53 8.49 7.53
CA GLY A 16 5.68 7.94 8.59
C GLY A 16 4.22 8.40 8.53
N THR A 17 3.74 8.86 7.38
CA THR A 17 2.35 9.23 7.13
C THR A 17 1.80 8.45 5.95
N LEU A 18 0.61 7.89 6.11
CA LEU A 18 -0.17 7.25 5.06
C LEU A 18 -1.15 8.26 4.46
N TYR A 19 -1.19 8.32 3.15
CA TYR A 19 -2.09 9.17 2.38
C TYR A 19 -2.97 8.30 1.48
N SER A 20 -4.27 8.47 1.59
CA SER A 20 -5.25 7.95 0.65
C SER A 20 -6.03 9.11 0.02
N HIS A 21 -6.97 8.81 -0.87
CA HIS A 21 -7.85 9.83 -1.44
C HIS A 21 -8.79 10.46 -0.38
N GLU A 22 -9.15 9.69 0.64
CA GLU A 22 -10.20 10.06 1.61
C GLU A 22 -9.62 10.50 2.97
N GLU A 23 -8.42 10.03 3.30
CA GLU A 23 -7.85 10.20 4.64
C GLU A 23 -6.33 10.32 4.64
N VAL A 24 -5.84 10.90 5.73
CA VAL A 24 -4.41 10.96 6.08
C VAL A 24 -4.27 10.36 7.47
N LEU A 25 -3.44 9.33 7.58
CA LEU A 25 -3.22 8.58 8.81
C LEU A 25 -1.76 8.63 9.21
N LYS A 26 -1.47 8.96 10.47
CA LYS A 26 -0.12 8.89 11.01
C LYS A 26 0.22 7.42 11.29
N VAL A 27 1.41 6.98 10.88
CA VAL A 27 1.92 5.64 11.22
C VAL A 27 2.31 5.65 12.71
N PRO A 28 1.90 4.63 13.48
CA PRO A 28 2.31 4.51 14.88
C PRO A 28 3.83 4.46 15.01
N GLU A 29 4.39 5.06 16.06
CA GLU A 29 5.84 5.13 16.28
C GLU A 29 6.48 3.75 16.49
N GLU A 30 5.66 2.75 16.81
CA GLU A 30 6.08 1.36 16.98
C GLU A 30 6.26 0.61 15.65
N VAL A 31 6.04 1.28 14.52
CA VAL A 31 6.06 0.69 13.19
C VAL A 31 6.84 1.57 12.24
N GLU A 32 7.76 0.97 11.50
CA GLU A 32 8.45 1.64 10.40
C GLU A 32 7.84 1.16 9.08
N ILE A 33 7.46 2.11 8.23
CA ILE A 33 6.99 1.81 6.87
C ILE A 33 7.89 2.51 5.87
N ASN A 34 8.31 1.77 4.84
CA ASN A 34 9.07 2.39 3.76
C ASN A 34 8.17 3.24 2.89
N ASP A 35 8.72 4.32 2.35
CA ASP A 35 8.01 5.17 1.39
C ASP A 35 7.58 4.36 0.16
N PHE A 36 6.33 4.56 -0.26
CA PHE A 36 5.77 3.95 -1.47
C PHE A 36 4.67 4.82 -2.05
N SER A 37 4.36 4.62 -3.33
CA SER A 37 3.19 5.20 -3.98
C SER A 37 2.58 4.19 -4.94
N ILE A 38 1.29 3.92 -4.78
CA ILE A 38 0.52 2.95 -5.56
C ILE A 38 -0.68 3.69 -6.13
N THR A 39 -0.74 3.77 -7.45
CA THR A 39 -1.87 4.35 -8.17
C THR A 39 -2.73 3.24 -8.76
N PHE A 40 -4.02 3.27 -8.46
CA PHE A 40 -5.04 2.39 -9.00
C PHE A 40 -5.76 3.12 -10.16
N ASP A 41 -5.34 2.86 -11.39
CA ASP A 41 -6.04 3.29 -12.62
C ASP A 41 -7.14 2.28 -13.02
N GLN A 42 -8.24 2.75 -13.61
CA GLN A 42 -9.26 1.91 -14.24
C GLN A 42 -8.78 1.23 -15.53
N LYS A 43 -7.81 1.83 -16.24
CA LYS A 43 -7.25 1.21 -17.43
C LYS A 43 -6.39 0.02 -17.01
N SER A 44 -6.37 -1.03 -17.83
CA SER A 44 -5.63 -2.28 -17.58
C SER A 44 -4.09 -2.13 -17.53
N GLY A 45 -3.58 -0.93 -17.28
CA GLY A 45 -2.16 -0.58 -17.21
C GLY A 45 -1.49 -0.90 -15.88
N ASN A 46 -2.23 -1.28 -14.83
CA ASN A 46 -1.64 -1.62 -13.53
C ASN A 46 -1.00 -3.03 -13.51
N SER A 47 -0.31 -3.46 -14.56
CA SER A 47 0.48 -4.71 -14.56
C SER A 47 1.70 -4.65 -13.65
N SER A 48 1.97 -3.50 -13.00
CA SER A 48 3.12 -3.30 -12.13
C SER A 48 2.98 -4.03 -10.80
N LEU A 49 4.04 -4.75 -10.46
CA LEU A 49 4.22 -5.37 -9.17
C LEU A 49 4.66 -4.33 -8.13
N GLN A 50 3.80 -4.05 -7.14
CA GLN A 50 4.11 -3.08 -6.09
C GLN A 50 4.52 -3.78 -4.80
N LYS A 51 5.48 -3.23 -4.06
CA LYS A 51 5.93 -3.80 -2.78
C LYS A 51 5.73 -2.81 -1.64
N ILE A 52 5.09 -3.27 -0.58
CA ILE A 52 4.98 -2.55 0.70
C ILE A 52 5.80 -3.32 1.73
N THR A 53 6.65 -2.61 2.48
CA THR A 53 7.47 -3.21 3.54
C THR A 53 7.19 -2.49 4.84
N ILE A 54 6.83 -3.26 5.85
CA ILE A 54 6.52 -2.80 7.21
C ILE A 54 7.48 -3.51 8.15
N PHE A 55 8.22 -2.75 8.94
CA PHE A 55 9.11 -3.26 9.97
C PHE A 55 8.50 -3.01 11.36
N LEU A 56 8.55 -4.04 12.20
CA LEU A 56 8.08 -4.04 13.58
C LEU A 56 9.30 -4.17 14.50
N PRO A 57 9.93 -3.05 14.95
CA PRO A 57 11.16 -3.07 15.73
C PRO A 57 11.09 -3.96 16.97
N TYR A 58 9.98 -3.88 17.72
CA TYR A 58 9.77 -4.67 18.95
C TYR A 58 9.82 -6.18 18.72
N GLN A 59 9.40 -6.65 17.55
CA GLN A 59 9.39 -8.06 17.20
C GLN A 59 10.60 -8.45 16.35
N LYS A 60 11.42 -7.48 15.91
CA LYS A 60 12.47 -7.65 14.89
C LYS A 60 11.95 -8.38 13.65
N LYS A 61 10.72 -8.07 13.24
CA LYS A 61 10.05 -8.72 12.10
C LYS A 61 9.79 -7.73 10.99
N THR A 62 9.94 -8.19 9.76
CA THR A 62 9.57 -7.48 8.54
C THR A 62 8.40 -8.18 7.87
N ILE A 63 7.34 -7.43 7.63
CA ILE A 63 6.19 -7.86 6.84
C ILE A 63 6.32 -7.23 5.46
N SER A 64 6.42 -8.06 4.43
CA SER A 64 6.43 -7.62 3.02
C SER A 64 5.14 -8.04 2.33
N TYR A 65 4.48 -7.09 1.70
CA TYR A 65 3.37 -7.33 0.77
C TYR A 65 3.85 -7.06 -0.65
N GLN A 66 3.62 -8.01 -1.55
CA GLN A 66 3.84 -7.88 -2.98
C GLN A 66 2.47 -7.93 -3.65
N LEU A 67 2.05 -6.81 -4.22
CA LEU A 67 0.74 -6.60 -4.81
C LEU A 67 0.85 -6.69 -6.34
N GLU A 68 0.04 -7.55 -6.94
CA GLU A 68 -0.15 -7.65 -8.39
C GLU A 68 -1.44 -6.90 -8.74
N ILE A 69 -1.35 -5.58 -8.96
CA ILE A 69 -2.52 -4.71 -9.05
C ILE A 69 -3.47 -5.13 -10.19
N GLY A 70 -2.92 -5.51 -11.34
CA GLY A 70 -3.70 -5.93 -12.51
C GLY A 70 -4.44 -7.26 -12.33
N SER A 71 -3.99 -8.14 -11.44
CA SER A 71 -4.65 -9.42 -11.17
C SER A 71 -5.44 -9.43 -9.86
N GLY A 72 -5.28 -8.38 -9.02
CA GLY A 72 -5.82 -8.31 -7.66
C GLY A 72 -5.16 -9.27 -6.67
N LYS A 73 -4.10 -9.99 -7.09
CA LYS A 73 -3.40 -10.95 -6.23
C LYS A 73 -2.40 -10.25 -5.34
N TYR A 74 -2.08 -10.88 -4.21
CA TYR A 74 -0.96 -10.45 -3.38
C TYR A 74 -0.23 -11.64 -2.76
N LYS A 75 1.04 -11.42 -2.43
CA LYS A 75 1.85 -12.32 -1.61
C LYS A 75 2.28 -11.59 -0.35
N LYS A 76 2.09 -12.24 0.80
CA LYS A 76 2.58 -11.77 2.11
C LYS A 76 3.75 -12.64 2.53
N LYS A 77 4.83 -12.00 2.98
CA LYS A 77 5.98 -12.68 3.61
C LYS A 77 6.27 -12.03 4.95
N ILE A 78 6.58 -12.84 5.96
CA ILE A 78 7.07 -12.40 7.27
C ILE A 78 8.48 -12.97 7.42
N THR A 79 9.43 -12.15 7.82
CA THR A 79 10.84 -12.54 8.03
C THR A 79 11.35 -11.90 9.30
#